data_AF-A0A7C1EXE7-F1
#
_entry.id   AF-A0A7C1EXE7-F1
#
_cell.length_a   1.000
_cell.length_b   1.000
_cell.length_c   1.000
_cell.angle_alpha   90.00
_cell.angle_beta   90.00
_cell.angle_gamma   90.00
#
_symmetry.space_group_name_H-M   'P 1'
#
loop_
_entity.id
_entity.type
_entity.pdbx_description
1 polymer ?
#
loop_
_entity_poly.entity_id
_entity_poly.type
_entity_poly.pdbx_seq_one_letter_code
_entity_poly.pdbx_strand_id
1 'polypeptide(L)'
;MSQYKKVRIKKGPKGWGGPLIVEPKPGKDLIYSVTGGGIHPVAAKIAELTGGKPFDGFKSKADFSEIAVAVIDCGGTARVGVYPMKKVLTVDVHATSPAGPLMRFITEDLFCSGVRVEDIEAIE
;
A
#
# COMPACT_ATOMS: atom_id res chain seq x y z
N MET A 1 -2.21 24.95 -2.87
CA MET A 1 -2.12 23.96 -1.78
C MET A 1 -2.82 22.72 -2.29
N SER A 2 -2.07 21.69 -2.71
CA SER A 2 -2.69 20.48 -3.27
C SER A 2 -3.50 19.80 -2.17
N GLN A 3 -4.82 19.82 -2.30
CA GLN A 3 -5.74 19.12 -1.42
C GLN A 3 -5.55 17.62 -1.71
N TYR A 4 -4.85 16.92 -0.82
CA TYR A 4 -4.74 15.47 -0.92
C TYR A 4 -6.13 14.85 -0.85
N LYS A 5 -6.39 13.88 -1.73
CA LYS A 5 -7.66 13.16 -1.79
C LYS A 5 -7.52 11.83 -1.08
N LYS A 6 -8.64 11.32 -0.59
CA LYS A 6 -8.73 9.99 0.00
C LYS A 6 -9.00 8.98 -1.10
N VAL A 7 -8.37 7.82 -0.99
CA VAL A 7 -8.74 6.66 -1.81
C VAL A 7 -9.09 5.49 -0.92
N ARG A 8 -10.08 4.73 -1.36
CA ARG A 8 -10.44 3.44 -0.80
C ARG A 8 -9.85 2.34 -1.68
N ILE A 9 -9.12 1.43 -1.05
CA ILE A 9 -8.50 0.29 -1.71
C ILE A 9 -9.16 -0.97 -1.19
N LYS A 10 -9.84 -1.70 -2.07
CA LYS A 10 -10.48 -2.98 -1.74
C LYS A 10 -9.56 -4.13 -2.12
N LYS A 11 -9.78 -5.28 -1.48
CA LYS A 11 -9.09 -6.52 -1.84
C LYS A 11 -9.60 -7.00 -3.20
N GLY A 12 -8.70 -7.43 -4.06
CA GLY A 12 -9.10 -8.03 -5.33
C GLY A 12 -9.51 -9.50 -5.18
N PRO A 13 -9.72 -10.20 -6.32
CA PRO A 13 -10.15 -11.59 -6.32
C PRO A 13 -9.15 -12.49 -5.58
N LYS A 14 -9.64 -13.26 -4.60
CA LYS A 14 -8.85 -14.11 -3.68
C LYS A 14 -7.89 -13.34 -2.75
N GLY A 15 -7.98 -12.01 -2.72
CA GLY A 15 -7.29 -11.16 -1.77
C GLY A 15 -7.90 -11.22 -0.37
N TRP A 16 -7.12 -10.73 0.60
CA TRP A 16 -7.45 -10.70 2.03
C TRP A 16 -7.25 -9.28 2.57
N GLY A 17 -8.01 -8.92 3.61
CA GLY A 17 -7.90 -7.63 4.30
C GLY A 17 -8.63 -6.49 3.60
N GLY A 18 -8.39 -5.27 4.08
CA GLY A 18 -9.09 -4.06 3.63
C GLY A 18 -10.59 -4.03 3.98
N PRO A 19 -11.32 -3.00 3.54
CA PRO A 19 -10.85 -1.91 2.68
C PRO A 19 -9.91 -0.94 3.41
N LEU A 20 -8.80 -0.58 2.77
CA LEU A 20 -7.89 0.43 3.30
C LEU A 20 -8.29 1.82 2.82
N ILE A 21 -8.21 2.81 3.71
CA ILE A 21 -8.40 4.21 3.37
C ILE A 21 -7.03 4.88 3.42
N VAL A 22 -6.53 5.29 2.26
CA VAL A 22 -5.25 6.00 2.15
C VAL A 22 -5.53 7.49 2.01
N GLU A 23 -5.00 8.26 2.95
CA GLU A 23 -5.06 9.71 2.97
C GLU A 23 -3.63 10.26 3.12
N PRO A 24 -2.99 10.71 2.02
CA PRO A 24 -1.71 11.37 2.11
C PRO A 24 -1.82 12.66 2.92
N LYS A 25 -0.75 12.99 3.65
CA LYS A 25 -0.63 14.22 4.43
C LYS A 25 0.69 14.90 4.12
N PRO A 26 0.83 16.22 4.34
CA PRO A 26 2.12 16.89 4.21
C PRO A 26 3.18 16.19 5.08
N GLY A 27 4.26 15.70 4.45
CA GLY A 27 5.31 14.93 5.12
C GLY A 27 5.04 13.42 5.25
N LYS A 28 3.85 12.96 4.86
CA LYS A 28 3.47 11.54 4.71
C LYS A 28 2.67 11.36 3.41
N ASP A 29 3.31 11.70 2.29
CA ASP A 29 2.71 11.69 0.96
C ASP A 29 3.39 10.72 -0.02
N LEU A 30 4.34 9.91 0.46
CA LEU A 30 5.02 8.95 -0.40
C LEU A 30 4.17 7.69 -0.62
N ILE A 31 3.93 7.37 -1.88
CA ILE A 31 3.32 6.11 -2.31
C ILE A 31 4.46 5.16 -2.67
N TYR A 32 4.80 4.29 -1.73
CA TYR A 32 6.03 3.50 -1.75
C TYR A 32 5.82 2.23 -2.58
N SER A 33 6.56 2.07 -3.68
CA SER A 33 6.46 0.94 -4.60
C SER A 33 7.67 0.00 -4.44
N VAL A 34 7.43 -1.24 -4.02
CA VAL A 34 8.46 -2.28 -3.83
C VAL A 34 8.07 -3.53 -4.60
N THR A 35 8.08 -3.40 -5.92
CA THR A 35 7.63 -4.44 -6.86
C THR A 35 8.74 -4.95 -7.79
N GLY A 36 9.98 -4.95 -7.32
CA GLY A 36 11.14 -5.37 -8.13
C GLY A 36 11.77 -4.28 -9.00
N GLY A 37 11.32 -3.02 -8.85
CA GLY A 37 11.87 -1.84 -9.52
C GLY A 37 10.83 -1.07 -10.33
N GLY A 38 10.94 0.26 -10.31
CA GLY A 38 9.96 1.15 -10.93
C GLY A 38 8.70 1.36 -10.07
N ILE A 39 7.77 2.14 -10.61
CA ILE A 39 6.49 2.42 -9.98
C ILE A 39 5.45 1.45 -10.55
N HIS A 40 4.91 0.59 -9.69
CA HIS A 40 3.86 -0.34 -10.09
C HIS A 40 2.58 0.43 -10.50
N PRO A 41 1.79 -0.05 -11.49
CA PRO A 41 0.55 0.61 -11.89
C PRO A 41 -0.43 0.88 -10.75
N VAL A 42 -0.50 -0.01 -9.74
CA VAL A 42 -1.30 0.20 -8.51
C VAL A 42 -0.79 1.41 -7.72
N ALA A 43 0.53 1.51 -7.51
CA ALA A 43 1.13 2.65 -6.81
C ALA A 43 0.94 3.95 -7.61
N ALA A 44 1.13 3.90 -8.93
CA ALA A 44 0.92 5.03 -9.81
C ALA A 44 -0.53 5.52 -9.75
N LYS A 45 -1.50 4.60 -9.77
CA LYS A 45 -2.93 4.96 -9.69
C LYS A 45 -3.29 5.60 -8.35
N ILE A 46 -2.78 5.05 -7.24
CA ILE A 46 -2.98 5.66 -5.92
C ILE A 46 -2.39 7.06 -5.88
N ALA A 47 -1.17 7.24 -6.39
CA ALA A 47 -0.53 8.56 -6.44
C ALA A 47 -1.34 9.56 -7.28
N GLU A 48 -1.81 9.15 -8.45
CA GLU A 48 -2.65 9.96 -9.34
C GLU A 48 -3.96 10.39 -8.65
N LEU A 49 -4.65 9.45 -8.00
CA LEU A 49 -5.95 9.73 -7.37
C LEU A 49 -5.81 10.54 -6.09
N THR A 50 -4.80 10.25 -5.27
CA THR A 50 -4.61 10.91 -3.96
C THR A 50 -3.83 12.23 -4.05
N GLY A 51 -3.08 12.45 -5.12
CA GLY A 51 -2.09 13.53 -5.22
C GLY A 51 -0.77 13.25 -4.49
N GLY A 52 -0.57 12.00 -4.04
CA GLY A 52 0.69 11.55 -3.43
C GLY A 52 1.84 11.46 -4.43
N LYS A 53 3.07 11.36 -3.91
CA LYS A 53 4.29 11.23 -4.72
C LYS A 53 4.65 9.75 -4.89
N PRO A 54 4.66 9.21 -6.12
CA PRO A 54 5.11 7.85 -6.34
C PRO A 54 6.61 7.74 -6.04
N PHE A 55 7.00 6.75 -5.24
CA PHE A 55 8.38 6.56 -4.81
C PHE A 55 8.82 5.12 -5.05
N ASP A 56 9.93 4.93 -5.75
CA ASP A 56 10.52 3.61 -5.99
C ASP A 56 11.31 3.18 -4.76
N GLY A 57 10.64 2.38 -3.91
CA GLY A 57 11.19 1.83 -2.70
C GLY A 57 12.17 0.67 -2.91
N PHE A 58 12.26 0.16 -4.13
CA PHE A 58 13.24 -0.86 -4.48
C PHE A 58 14.61 -0.22 -4.78
N LYS A 59 14.63 0.93 -5.47
CA LYS A 59 15.85 1.69 -5.78
C LYS A 59 16.31 2.61 -4.66
N SER A 60 15.38 3.17 -3.89
CA SER A 60 15.68 4.13 -2.83
C SER A 60 14.93 3.80 -1.54
N LYS A 61 15.41 4.35 -0.42
CA LYS A 61 14.80 4.16 0.89
C LYS A 61 14.28 5.49 1.40
N ALA A 62 13.09 5.45 2.01
CA ALA A 62 12.47 6.56 2.70
C ALA A 62 12.05 6.09 4.10
N ASP A 63 11.82 7.03 5.01
CA ASP A 63 11.39 6.67 6.36
C ASP A 63 9.94 6.19 6.37
N PHE A 64 9.62 5.22 7.23
CA PHE A 64 8.25 4.69 7.36
C PHE A 64 7.23 5.77 7.76
N SER A 65 7.68 6.86 8.39
CA SER A 65 6.84 8.00 8.74
C SER A 65 6.41 8.83 7.53
N GLU A 66 7.17 8.79 6.42
CA GLU A 66 6.89 9.53 5.19
C GLU A 66 5.99 8.76 4.22
N ILE A 67 5.83 7.45 4.44
CA ILE A 67 5.08 6.55 3.57
C ILE A 67 3.59 6.60 3.90
N ALA A 68 2.78 7.09 2.98
CA ALA A 68 1.31 7.04 3.08
C ALA A 68 0.80 5.59 2.95
N VAL A 69 1.30 4.87 1.95
CA VAL A 69 0.99 3.47 1.69
C VAL A 69 2.15 2.79 0.97
N ALA A 70 2.41 1.52 1.32
CA ALA A 70 3.40 0.67 0.69
C ALA A 70 2.71 -0.34 -0.23
N VAL A 71 2.97 -0.25 -1.52
CA VAL A 71 2.58 -1.23 -2.53
C VAL A 71 3.73 -2.21 -2.72
N ILE A 72 3.49 -3.47 -2.42
CA ILE A 72 4.50 -4.54 -2.49
C ILE A 72 4.08 -5.61 -3.49
N ASP A 73 5.09 -6.31 -4.01
CA ASP A 73 4.90 -7.53 -4.79
C ASP A 73 5.60 -8.69 -4.06
N CYS A 74 4.85 -9.34 -3.18
CA CYS A 74 5.42 -10.38 -2.32
C CYS A 74 4.41 -11.49 -2.01
N GLY A 75 4.42 -12.56 -2.80
CA GLY A 75 3.67 -13.79 -2.50
C GLY A 75 4.14 -14.57 -1.25
N GLY A 76 4.98 -13.98 -0.40
CA GLY A 76 5.51 -14.58 0.83
C GLY A 76 5.29 -13.70 2.05
N THR A 77 5.50 -14.24 3.25
CA THR A 77 4.99 -13.65 4.50
C THR A 77 5.86 -12.55 5.13
N ALA A 78 7.11 -12.38 4.68
CA ALA A 78 8.05 -11.49 5.34
C ALA A 78 7.74 -9.99 5.12
N ARG A 79 7.71 -9.52 3.86
CA ARG A 79 7.46 -8.11 3.54
C ARG A 79 6.02 -7.70 3.86
N VAL A 80 5.08 -8.63 3.71
CA VAL A 80 3.67 -8.51 4.06
C VAL A 80 3.47 -8.14 5.54
N GLY A 81 4.35 -8.61 6.44
CA GLY A 81 4.26 -8.32 7.88
C GLY A 81 5.07 -7.12 8.38
N VAL A 82 6.16 -6.73 7.71
CA VAL A 82 7.07 -5.68 8.20
C VAL A 82 6.43 -4.29 8.18
N TYR A 83 5.73 -3.94 7.10
CA TYR A 83 5.10 -2.62 6.98
C TYR A 83 3.91 -2.45 7.93
N PRO A 84 2.97 -3.43 8.07
CA PRO A 84 1.92 -3.35 9.08
C PRO A 84 2.46 -3.29 10.51
N MET A 85 3.56 -4.00 10.82
CA MET A 85 4.23 -3.91 12.12
C MET A 85 4.72 -2.48 12.42
N LYS A 86 5.12 -1.72 11.38
CA LYS A 86 5.49 -0.30 11.47
C LYS A 86 4.30 0.66 11.34
N LYS A 87 3.06 0.16 11.36
CA LYS A 87 1.81 0.92 11.18
C LYS A 87 1.75 1.67 9.83
N VAL A 88 2.36 1.08 8.80
CA VAL A 88 2.28 1.57 7.43
C VAL A 88 1.21 0.76 6.70
N LEU A 89 0.29 1.46 6.04
CA LEU A 89 -0.73 0.84 5.21
C LEU A 89 -0.04 0.07 4.10
N THR A 90 -0.44 -1.18 3.88
CA THR A 90 0.27 -2.11 3.01
C THR A 90 -0.70 -2.74 2.02
N VAL A 91 -0.37 -2.62 0.75
CA VAL A 91 -1.12 -3.15 -0.37
C VAL A 91 -0.24 -4.16 -1.08
N ASP A 92 -0.67 -5.41 -1.13
CA ASP A 92 -0.01 -6.46 -1.90
C ASP A 92 -0.76 -6.69 -3.21
N VAL A 93 -0.03 -6.69 -4.32
CA VAL A 93 -0.60 -7.00 -5.63
C VAL A 93 -0.79 -8.51 -5.81
N HIS A 94 -0.05 -9.32 -5.04
CA HIS A 94 -0.30 -10.75 -4.93
C HIS A 94 -1.44 -11.04 -3.96
N ALA A 95 -2.27 -12.03 -4.28
CA ALA A 95 -3.33 -12.51 -3.42
C ALA A 95 -2.75 -13.39 -2.29
N THR A 96 -2.30 -12.74 -1.22
CA THR A 96 -1.70 -13.38 -0.05
C THR A 96 -2.63 -13.27 1.16
N SER A 97 -2.71 -14.34 1.96
CA SER A 97 -3.35 -14.30 3.29
C SER A 97 -2.29 -14.25 4.41
N PRO A 98 -2.62 -13.67 5.58
CA PRO A 98 -1.71 -13.61 6.71
C PRO A 98 -1.18 -14.99 7.09
N ALA A 99 0.14 -15.13 7.13
CA ALA A 99 0.80 -16.35 7.58
C ALA A 99 2.18 -16.04 8.17
N GLY A 100 2.75 -16.99 8.93
CA GLY A 100 4.08 -16.85 9.52
C GLY A 100 4.12 -15.99 10.80
N PRO A 101 5.33 -15.69 11.31
CA PRO A 101 5.52 -15.13 12.66
C PRO A 101 4.98 -13.70 12.83
N LEU A 102 4.84 -12.97 11.72
CA LEU A 102 4.37 -11.59 11.69
C LEU A 102 2.85 -11.47 11.46
N MET A 103 2.11 -12.59 11.34
CA MET A 103 0.67 -12.57 11.05
C MET A 103 -0.14 -11.70 12.02
N ARG A 104 0.29 -11.60 13.28
CA ARG A 104 -0.35 -10.79 14.32
C ARG A 104 -0.41 -9.30 14.01
N PHE A 105 0.45 -8.82 13.11
CA PHE A 105 0.50 -7.41 12.69
C PHE A 105 -0.26 -7.17 11.38
N ILE A 106 -0.53 -8.23 10.61
CA ILE A 106 -1.25 -8.17 9.35
C ILE A 106 -2.75 -8.15 9.68
N THR A 107 -3.27 -6.95 9.90
CA THR A 107 -4.67 -6.69 10.25
C THR A 107 -5.42 -6.11 9.05
N GLU A 108 -6.74 -6.27 9.02
CA GLU A 108 -7.58 -5.77 7.91
C GLU A 108 -7.50 -4.24 7.76
N ASP A 109 -7.19 -3.52 8.85
CA ASP A 109 -7.02 -2.07 8.89
C ASP A 109 -5.68 -1.57 8.32
N LEU A 110 -4.67 -2.45 8.24
CA LEU A 110 -3.31 -2.09 7.81
C LEU A 110 -2.87 -2.82 6.55
N PHE A 111 -3.55 -3.89 6.16
CA PHE A 111 -3.14 -4.75 5.06
C PHE A 111 -4.30 -5.13 4.14
N CYS A 112 -4.04 -5.10 2.84
CA CYS A 112 -4.96 -5.53 1.80
C CYS A 112 -4.18 -6.19 0.65
N SER A 113 -4.65 -7.33 0.15
CA SER A 113 -3.94 -8.11 -0.86
C SER A 113 -4.75 -8.41 -2.11
N GLY A 114 -4.05 -8.87 -3.16
CA GLY A 114 -4.62 -9.17 -4.47
C GLY A 114 -5.15 -7.95 -5.19
N VAL A 115 -4.70 -6.75 -4.81
CA VAL A 115 -5.26 -5.48 -5.27
C VAL A 115 -4.87 -5.21 -6.72
N ARG A 116 -5.86 -4.84 -7.53
CA ARG A 116 -5.69 -4.40 -8.91
C ARG A 116 -6.00 -2.91 -9.03
N VAL A 117 -5.64 -2.33 -10.17
CA VAL A 117 -5.92 -0.92 -10.48
C VAL A 117 -7.42 -0.60 -10.39
N GLU A 118 -8.26 -1.58 -10.74
CA GLU A 118 -9.73 -1.50 -10.69
C GLU A 118 -10.30 -1.47 -9.27
N ASP A 119 -9.57 -1.99 -8.28
CA ASP A 119 -10.04 -2.07 -6.89
C ASP A 119 -9.76 -0.78 -6.09
N ILE A 120 -9.30 0.28 -6.78
CA ILE A 120 -8.87 1.54 -6.20
C ILE A 120 -9.85 2.64 -6.62
N GLU A 121 -10.56 3.20 -5.64
CA GLU A 121 -11.59 4.20 -5.86
C GLU A 121 -11.25 5.46 -5.09
N ALA A 122 -11.33 6.63 -5.73
CA ALA A 122 -11.29 7.89 -5.01
C ALA A 122 -12.58 8.07 -4.21
N ILE A 123 -12.46 8.52 -2.97
CA ILE A 123 -13.59 8.86 -2.11
C ILE A 123 -13.47 10.34 -1.71
N GLU A 124 -14.59 11.06 -1.74
CA GLU A 124 -14.68 12.47 -1.31
C GLU A 124 -14.64 12.62 0.22
#